data_AF-A0A920VR88-F1
#
_entry.id   AF-A0A920VR88-F1
#
_cell.length_a   1.000
_cell.length_b   1.000
_cell.length_c   1.000
_cell.angle_alpha   90.00
_cell.angle_beta   90.00
_cell.angle_gamma   90.00
#
_symmetry.space_group_name_H-M   'P 1'
#
loop_
_entity.id
_entity.type
_entity.pdbx_description
1 polymer ?
#
loop_
_entity_poly.entity_id
_entity_poly.type
_entity_poly.pdbx_seq_one_letter_code
_entity_poly.pdbx_strand_id
1 'polypeptide(L)' 'MKVTTVTTLSADRFNYVKIETDEGISGVGELHPASGTGGTPFVPRAGVEYCSEYL' A
#
# COMPACT_ATOMS: atom_id res chain seq x y z
N MET A 1 8.27 -17.91 -2.61
CA MET A 1 7.78 -16.63 -2.06
C MET A 1 6.81 -15.98 -3.02
N LYS A 2 5.57 -15.79 -2.57
CA LYS A 2 4.50 -15.06 -3.26
C LYS A 2 3.81 -14.11 -2.28
N VAL A 3 3.37 -12.96 -2.78
CA VAL A 3 2.51 -12.06 -2.01
C VAL A 3 1.11 -12.67 -1.93
N THR A 4 0.51 -12.67 -0.74
CA THR A 4 -0.83 -13.22 -0.50
C THR A 4 -1.82 -12.16 -0.05
N THR A 5 -1.35 -11.10 0.61
CA THR A 5 -2.19 -10.01 1.09
C THR A 5 -1.51 -8.67 0.88
N VAL A 6 -2.28 -7.70 0.44
CA VAL A 6 -1.91 -6.29 0.39
C VAL A 6 -2.97 -5.50 1.14
N THR A 7 -2.59 -4.81 2.22
CA THR A 7 -3.52 -4.05 3.07
C THR A 7 -3.11 -2.59 3.13
N THR A 8 -4.05 -1.68 2.84
CA THR A 8 -3.84 -0.26 3.09
C THR A 8 -4.04 0.07 4.57
N LEU A 9 -3.05 0.72 5.17
CA LEU A 9 -3.09 1.27 6.52
C LEU A 9 -3.16 2.80 6.40
N SER A 10 -4.32 3.39 6.71
CA SER A 10 -4.51 4.85 6.68
C SER A 10 -4.28 5.45 8.07
N ALA A 11 -3.48 6.52 8.14
CA ALA A 11 -3.22 7.28 9.37
C ALA A 11 -3.16 8.79 9.05
N ASP A 12 -4.17 9.54 9.49
CA ASP A 12 -4.36 10.95 9.12
C ASP A 12 -4.26 11.14 7.58
N ARG A 13 -3.37 12.03 7.11
CA ARG A 13 -3.13 12.28 5.69
C ARG A 13 -2.16 11.28 5.03
N PHE A 14 -1.64 10.30 5.77
CA PHE A 14 -0.66 9.34 5.28
C PHE A 14 -1.33 7.99 5.01
N ASN A 15 -0.84 7.28 4.01
CA ASN A 15 -1.21 5.89 3.80
C ASN A 15 0.06 5.05 3.67
N TYR A 16 -0.01 3.86 4.22
CA TYR A 16 0.98 2.83 4.11
C TYR A 16 0.36 1.60 3.51
N VAL A 17 1.20 0.72 2.97
CA VAL A 17 0.81 -0.59 2.48
C VAL A 17 1.57 -1.63 3.27
N LYS A 18 0.84 -2.52 3.92
CA LYS A 18 1.40 -3.76 4.47
C LYS A 18 1.27 -4.86 3.42
N ILE A 19 2.37 -5.57 3.18
CA ILE A 19 2.44 -6.74 2.31
C ILE A 19 2.72 -7.96 3.18
N GLU A 20 2.05 -9.06 2.91
CA GLU A 20 2.28 -10.37 3.55
C GLU A 20 2.53 -11.43 2.48
N THR A 21 3.39 -12.40 2.78
CA THR A 21 3.75 -13.51 1.88
C THR A 21 3.32 -14.87 2.39
N ASP A 22 3.30 -15.86 1.48
CA ASP A 22 3.05 -17.27 1.78
C ASP A 22 4.11 -17.94 2.67
N GLU A 23 5.24 -17.27 2.89
CA GLU A 23 6.34 -17.71 3.76
C GLU A 23 6.32 -17.02 5.14
N GLY A 24 5.27 -16.24 5.43
CA GLY A 24 5.12 -15.52 6.71
C GLY A 24 5.99 -14.28 6.85
N ILE A 25 6.62 -13.82 5.77
CA ILE A 25 7.37 -12.56 5.74
C ILE A 25 6.40 -11.41 5.46
N SER A 26 6.61 -10.28 6.14
CA SER A 26 5.82 -9.08 5.90
C SER A 26 6.68 -7.82 5.86
N GLY A 27 6.17 -6.79 5.21
CA GLY A 27 6.82 -5.48 5.10
C GLY A 27 5.80 -4.37 5.02
N VAL A 28 6.20 -3.15 5.40
CA VAL A 28 5.37 -1.95 5.34
C VAL A 28 6.11 -0.86 4.56
N GLY A 29 5.43 -0.22 3.61
CA GLY A 29 5.94 0.91 2.83
C GLY A 29 4.95 2.07 2.78
N GLU A 30 5.46 3.29 2.63
CA GLU A 30 4.63 4.50 2.51
C GLU A 30 4.14 4.69 1.06
N LEU A 31 2.90 5.16 0.90
CA LEU A 31 2.40 5.73 -0.34
C LEU A 31 2.69 7.23 -0.37
N HIS A 32 3.68 7.63 -1.16
CA HIS A 32 4.00 9.04 -1.34
C HIS A 32 2.89 9.76 -2.13
N PRO A 33 2.36 10.91 -1.67
CA PRO A 33 1.32 11.68 -2.37
C PRO A 33 1.76 12.45 -3.63
N ALA A 34 2.91 12.11 -4.23
CA ALA A 34 3.71 12.88 -5.21
C ALA A 34 4.57 14.01 -4.60
N SER A 35 5.73 14.28 -5.22
CA SER A 35 6.71 15.24 -4.70
C SER A 35 6.16 16.66 -4.66
N GLY A 36 6.31 17.34 -3.51
CA GLY A 36 5.89 18.74 -3.35
C GLY A 36 4.39 18.95 -3.16
N THR A 37 3.59 17.89 -3.11
CA THR A 37 2.18 17.93 -2.75
C THR A 37 2.01 17.48 -1.29
N GLY A 38 0.95 17.97 -0.64
CA GLY A 38 0.50 17.47 0.67
C GLY A 38 -0.86 16.82 0.54
N GLY A 39 -1.17 15.89 1.43
CA GLY A 39 -2.51 15.28 1.55
C GLY A 39 -2.52 13.77 1.30
N THR A 40 -3.71 13.21 1.40
CA THR A 40 -3.95 11.76 1.32
C THR A 40 -3.66 11.25 -0.11
N PRO A 41 -2.78 10.24 -0.28
CA PRO A 41 -2.40 9.68 -1.58
C PRO A 41 -3.51 8.82 -2.20
N PHE A 42 -4.66 9.40 -2.54
CA PHE A 42 -5.82 8.68 -3.08
C PHE A 42 -5.53 7.93 -4.39
N VAL A 43 -4.81 8.56 -5.32
CA VAL A 43 -4.49 7.96 -6.62
C VAL A 43 -3.50 6.80 -6.48
N PRO A 44 -2.35 6.94 -5.78
CA PRO A 44 -1.47 5.80 -5.49
C PRO A 44 -2.19 4.66 -4.75
N ARG A 45 -3.05 4.99 -3.79
CA ARG A 45 -3.85 4.00 -3.04
C ARG A 45 -4.76 3.20 -3.98
N ALA A 46 -5.54 3.88 -4.82
CA ALA A 46 -6.43 3.22 -5.78
C ALA A 46 -5.66 2.30 -6.74
N GLY A 47 -4.46 2.71 -7.17
CA GLY A 47 -3.59 1.88 -8.00
C GLY A 47 -3.13 0.59 -7.30
N VAL A 48 -2.78 0.68 -6.01
CA VAL A 48 -2.43 -0.51 -5.21
C VAL A 48 -3.64 -1.42 -5.00
N GLU A 49 -4.81 -0.86 -4.67
CA GLU A 49 -6.05 -1.62 -4.51
C GLU A 49 -6.40 -2.40 -5.78
N TYR A 50 -6.35 -1.76 -6.96
CA TYR A 50 -6.57 -2.43 -8.23
C TYR A 50 -5.56 -3.55 -8.50
N CYS A 51 -4.27 -3.30 -8.31
CA CYS A 51 -3.25 -4.33 -8.53
C CYS A 51 -3.38 -5.52 -7.56
N SER A 52 -3.92 -5.28 -6.36
CA SER A 52 -4.11 -6.34 -5.36
C SER A 52 -5.18 -7.37 -5.75
N GLU A 53 -6.06 -7.04 -6.70
CA GLU A 53 -7.07 -7.97 -7.23
C GLU A 53 -6.47 -9.13 -8.04
N TYR A 54 -5.19 -9.05 -8.40
CA TYR A 54 -4.49 -10.02 -9.25
C TYR A 54 -3.48 -10.92 -8.49
N LEU A 55 -3.56 -10.93 -7.15
CA LEU A 55 -2.69 -11.73 -6.28
C LEU A 55 -3.11 -13.21 -6.22
#